data_AF-A0A1M2USE7-F1
#
_entry.id   AF-A0A1M2USE7-F1
#
_cell.length_a   1.000
_cell.length_b   1.000
_cell.length_c   1.000
_cell.angle_alpha   90.00
_cell.angle_beta   90.00
_cell.angle_gamma   90.00
#
_symmetry.space_group_name_H-M   'P 1'
#
loop_
_entity.id
_entity.type
_entity.pdbx_description
1 polymer ?
#
loop_
_entity_poly.entity_id
_entity_poly.type
_entity_poly.pdbx_seq_one_letter_code
_entity_poly.pdbx_strand_id
1 'polypeptide(L)'
;MVSEIIRWQTPLACMRRAAKQDVTLNGQSIKQGDKVVMWYASGNRDERAFEQDPDQFIIDRKNVRKHLSFGFGVHRCMGNRLAELQLRILWEEILKEG
;
A
#
# COMPACT_ATOMS: atom_id res chain seq x y z
N MET A 1 -8.49 -7.78 -9.28
CA MET A 1 -7.74 -8.87 -8.62
C MET A 1 -6.30 -8.47 -8.27
N VAL A 2 -5.39 -8.27 -9.24
CA VAL A 2 -3.96 -8.00 -8.96
C VAL A 2 -3.73 -6.87 -7.94
N SER A 3 -4.40 -5.73 -8.08
CA SER A 3 -4.27 -4.63 -7.11
C SER A 3 -4.78 -5.00 -5.71
N GLU A 4 -5.79 -5.88 -5.59
CA GLU A 4 -6.27 -6.33 -4.28
C GLU A 4 -5.27 -7.27 -3.61
N ILE A 5 -4.60 -8.14 -4.38
CA ILE A 5 -3.51 -8.98 -3.87
C ILE A 5 -2.40 -8.10 -3.28
N ILE A 6 -2.00 -7.08 -4.03
CA ILE A 6 -0.95 -6.15 -3.61
C ILE A 6 -1.37 -5.35 -2.37
N ARG A 7 -2.63 -4.88 -2.29
CA ARG A 7 -3.17 -4.20 -1.10
C ARG A 7 -3.19 -5.13 0.10
N TRP A 8 -3.80 -6.30 -0.04
CA TRP A 8 -4.10 -7.21 1.06
C TRP A 8 -2.83 -7.79 1.68
N GLN A 9 -1.88 -8.19 0.83
CA GLN A 9 -0.57 -8.71 1.26
C GLN A 9 0.31 -7.61 1.90
N THR A 10 0.30 -6.40 1.35
CA THR A 10 1.25 -5.33 1.69
C THR A 10 2.70 -5.83 1.83
N PRO A 11 3.37 -6.22 0.73
CA PRO A 11 4.65 -6.96 0.79
C PRO A 11 5.77 -6.24 1.56
N LEU A 12 5.77 -4.91 1.54
CA LEU A 12 6.59 -4.07 2.41
C LEU A 12 5.69 -3.42 3.46
N ALA A 13 5.78 -3.87 4.71
CA ALA A 13 4.90 -3.41 5.78
C ALA A 13 5.04 -1.90 6.06
N CYS A 14 6.24 -1.34 5.89
CA CYS A 14 6.50 0.06 6.14
C CYS A 14 7.70 0.62 5.38
N MET A 15 7.76 1.95 5.31
CA MET A 15 8.97 2.72 5.00
C MET A 15 9.18 3.80 6.05
N ARG A 16 10.44 4.19 6.24
CA ARG A 16 10.83 5.17 7.25
C ARG A 16 11.21 6.52 6.63
N ARG A 17 10.96 7.60 7.37
CA ARG A 17 11.45 8.97 7.13
C ARG A 17 12.20 9.49 8.36
N ALA A 18 12.93 10.60 8.18
CA ALA A 18 13.46 11.40 9.27
C ALA A 18 12.84 12.80 9.16
N ALA A 19 12.32 13.33 10.26
CA ALA A 19 11.80 14.68 10.29
C ALA A 19 12.94 15.69 10.09
N LYS A 20 12.83 16.57 9.09
CA LYS A 20 13.85 17.59 8.82
C LYS A 20 13.71 18.84 9.68
N GLN A 21 12.56 19.00 10.33
CA GLN A 21 12.19 20.09 11.22
C GLN A 21 11.09 19.58 12.15
N ASP A 22 10.79 20.34 13.21
CA ASP A 22 9.64 20.08 14.07
C ASP A 22 8.33 20.16 13.25
N VAL A 23 7.44 19.18 13.43
CA VAL A 23 6.15 19.08 12.73
C VAL A 23 5.07 18.59 13.69
N THR A 24 3.88 19.18 13.61
CA THR A 24 2.68 18.65 14.27
C THR A 24 1.88 17.80 13.29
N LEU A 25 1.63 16.54 13.63
CA LEU A 25 0.81 15.62 12.84
C LEU A 25 -0.23 14.95 13.73
N ASN A 26 -1.52 15.05 13.38
CA ASN A 26 -2.64 14.51 14.16
C ASN A 26 -2.59 14.93 15.65
N GLY A 27 -2.25 16.19 15.92
CA GLY A 27 -2.13 16.74 17.27
C GLY A 27 -0.87 16.33 18.03
N GLN A 28 0.00 15.50 17.46
CA GLN A 28 1.25 15.06 18.09
C GLN A 28 2.45 15.82 17.52
N SER A 29 3.41 16.16 18.38
CA SER A 29 4.67 16.79 17.97
C SER A 29 5.71 15.74 17.60
N ILE A 30 6.26 15.85 16.40
CA ILE A 30 7.41 15.08 15.90
C ILE A 30 8.59 16.06 15.83
N LYS A 31 9.69 15.76 16.50
CA LYS A 31 10.85 16.64 16.60
C LYS A 31 11.80 16.46 15.42
N GLN A 32 12.55 17.51 15.09
CA GLN A 32 13.63 17.42 14.13
C GLN A 32 14.57 16.26 14.48
N GLY A 33 14.87 15.41 13.49
CA GLY A 33 15.71 14.23 13.65
C GLY A 33 14.95 12.94 13.98
N ASP A 34 13.70 13.03 14.45
CA ASP A 34 12.90 11.85 14.78
C ASP A 34 12.70 10.94 13.57
N LYS A 35 12.78 9.63 13.82
CA LYS A 35 12.45 8.61 12.84
C LYS A 35 10.95 8.39 12.84
N VAL A 36 10.33 8.59 11.68
CA VAL A 36 8.89 8.38 11.48
C VAL A 36 8.69 7.17 10.59
N VAL A 37 7.89 6.21 11.02
CA VAL A 37 7.58 5.00 10.25
C VAL A 37 6.17 5.12 9.68
N MET A 38 6.05 4.97 8.36
CA MET A 38 4.76 4.93 7.67
C MET A 38 4.37 3.45 7.49
N TRP A 39 3.47 2.98 8.35
CA TRP A 39 2.97 1.60 8.32
C TRP A 39 1.94 1.41 7.20
N TYR A 40 2.42 1.11 5.99
CA TYR A 40 1.56 0.77 4.85
C TYR A 40 0.62 -0.39 5.17
N ALA A 41 1.10 -1.38 5.94
CA ALA A 41 0.27 -2.51 6.37
C ALA A 41 -0.97 -2.04 7.16
N SER A 42 -0.80 -1.06 8.06
CA SER A 42 -1.92 -0.46 8.78
C SER A 42 -2.80 0.40 7.86
N GLY A 43 -2.21 1.28 7.04
CA GLY A 43 -2.98 2.15 6.16
C GLY A 43 -3.76 1.39 5.07
N ASN A 44 -3.28 0.24 4.62
CA ASN A 44 -4.00 -0.64 3.71
C ASN A 44 -5.18 -1.38 4.37
N ARG A 45 -5.27 -1.34 5.72
CA ARG A 45 -6.38 -1.86 6.51
C ARG A 45 -7.28 -0.77 7.10
N ASP A 46 -7.10 0.48 6.70
CA ASP A 46 -7.82 1.62 7.26
C ASP A 46 -9.25 1.73 6.73
N GLU A 47 -10.24 1.54 7.61
CA GLU A 47 -11.67 1.63 7.31
C GLU A 47 -12.12 3.03 6.88
N ARG A 48 -11.34 4.07 7.19
CA ARG A 48 -11.62 5.44 6.74
C ARG A 48 -11.28 5.64 5.25
N ALA A 49 -10.42 4.77 4.69
CA ALA A 49 -9.97 4.85 3.30
C ALA A 49 -10.67 3.83 2.38
N PHE A 50 -11.12 2.70 2.92
CA PHE A 50 -11.76 1.61 2.17
C PHE A 50 -13.23 1.45 2.54
N GLU A 51 -14.12 1.63 1.54
CA GLU A 51 -15.58 1.59 1.73
C GLU A 51 -16.11 0.21 2.17
N GLN A 52 -15.50 -0.87 1.66
CA GLN A 52 -15.78 -2.25 2.05
C GLN A 52 -14.78 -2.69 3.12
N ASP A 53 -15.17 -3.65 3.96
CA ASP A 53 -14.32 -4.23 5.02
C ASP A 53 -12.88 -4.44 4.52
N PRO A 54 -11.90 -3.71 5.06
CA PRO A 54 -10.54 -3.73 4.54
C PRO A 54 -9.78 -5.03 4.86
N ASP A 55 -10.25 -5.85 5.80
CA ASP A 55 -9.65 -7.16 6.10
C ASP A 55 -10.14 -8.25 5.15
N GLN A 56 -11.28 -8.04 4.48
CA GLN A 56 -11.76 -8.93 3.42
C GLN A 56 -10.93 -8.79 2.15
N PHE A 57 -10.67 -9.93 1.52
CA PHE A 57 -10.05 -10.02 0.21
C PHE A 57 -11.12 -9.96 -0.88
N ILE A 58 -11.27 -8.79 -1.53
CA ILE A 58 -12.34 -8.53 -2.50
C ILE A 58 -11.73 -8.16 -3.86
N ILE A 59 -11.73 -9.10 -4.81
CA ILE A 59 -10.98 -8.97 -6.06
C ILE A 59 -11.48 -7.85 -6.99
N ASP A 60 -12.73 -7.42 -6.85
CA ASP A 60 -13.41 -6.38 -7.62
C ASP A 60 -13.64 -5.09 -6.79
N ARG A 61 -12.96 -4.95 -5.64
CA ARG A 61 -13.01 -3.75 -4.79
C ARG A 61 -12.79 -2.48 -5.62
N LYS A 62 -13.80 -1.61 -5.66
CA LYS A 62 -13.85 -0.43 -6.56
C LYS A 62 -12.70 0.55 -6.36
N ASN A 63 -12.30 0.80 -5.11
CA ASN A 63 -11.29 1.80 -4.76
C ASN A 63 -9.89 1.21 -4.49
N VAL A 64 -9.64 -0.04 -4.88
CA VAL A 64 -8.42 -0.79 -4.54
C VAL A 64 -7.11 -0.10 -4.95
N ARG A 65 -7.10 0.64 -6.06
CA ARG A 65 -5.89 1.34 -6.57
C ARG A 65 -5.39 2.47 -5.66
N LYS A 66 -6.14 2.83 -4.61
CA LYS A 66 -5.71 3.76 -3.56
C LYS A 66 -4.73 3.14 -2.55
N HIS A 67 -4.44 1.84 -2.64
CA HIS A 67 -3.53 1.16 -1.73
C HIS A 67 -2.12 1.78 -1.65
N LEU A 68 -1.47 1.66 -0.50
CA LEU A 68 -0.17 2.24 -0.18
C LEU A 68 1.02 1.31 -0.44
N SER A 69 0.81 0.06 -0.89
CA SER A 69 1.88 -0.96 -1.01
C SER A 69 3.05 -0.56 -1.94
N PHE A 70 2.84 0.38 -2.86
CA PHE A 70 3.89 0.95 -3.71
C PHE A 70 4.42 2.31 -3.22
N GLY A 71 3.95 2.77 -2.06
CA GLY A 71 4.16 4.13 -1.57
C GLY A 71 3.46 5.18 -2.45
N PHE A 72 3.69 6.45 -2.09
CA PHE A 72 3.21 7.62 -2.82
C PHE A 72 4.28 8.72 -2.82
N GLY A 73 4.13 9.69 -3.72
CA GLY A 73 5.06 10.80 -3.90
C GLY A 73 6.30 10.42 -4.71
N VAL A 74 7.38 11.18 -4.55
CA VAL A 74 8.61 11.08 -5.36
C VAL A 74 9.35 9.74 -5.26
N HIS A 75 9.07 8.95 -4.23
CA HIS A 75 9.63 7.60 -4.03
C HIS A 75 8.62 6.49 -4.30
N ARG A 76 7.50 6.78 -4.98
CA ARG A 76 6.55 5.75 -5.41
C ARG A 76 7.28 4.73 -6.27
N CYS A 77 7.01 3.44 -6.04
CA CYS A 77 7.72 2.33 -6.67
C CYS A 77 7.76 2.50 -8.20
N MET A 78 8.96 2.63 -8.75
CA MET A 78 9.21 2.72 -10.19
C MET A 78 8.80 1.42 -10.91
N GLY A 79 8.94 0.27 -10.25
CA GLY A 79 8.61 -1.05 -10.79
C GLY A 79 7.14 -1.45 -10.68
N ASN A 80 6.23 -0.56 -10.25
CA ASN A 80 4.85 -0.96 -9.95
C ASN A 80 4.13 -1.60 -11.15
N ARG A 81 4.36 -1.07 -12.36
CA ARG A 81 3.76 -1.60 -13.60
C ARG A 81 4.32 -2.96 -13.99
N LEU A 82 5.62 -3.18 -13.76
CA LEU A 82 6.25 -4.48 -14.01
C LEU A 82 5.71 -5.54 -13.04
N ALA A 83 5.62 -5.22 -11.75
CA ALA A 83 5.04 -6.13 -10.76
C ALA A 83 3.58 -6.48 -11.07
N GLU A 84 2.76 -5.48 -11.43
CA GLU A 84 1.37 -5.69 -11.86
C GLU A 84 1.28 -6.59 -13.11
N LEU A 85 2.16 -6.40 -14.09
CA LEU A 85 2.21 -7.21 -15.31
C LEU A 85 2.58 -8.67 -15.00
N GLN A 86 3.61 -8.90 -14.19
CA GLN A 86 4.04 -10.24 -13.80
C GLN A 86 2.93 -11.00 -13.07
N LEU A 87 2.26 -10.34 -12.11
CA LEU A 87 1.13 -10.95 -11.39
C LEU A 87 -0.06 -11.21 -12.29
N ARG A 88 -0.35 -10.32 -13.25
CA ARG A 88 -1.44 -10.52 -14.20
C ARG A 88 -1.18 -11.77 -15.05
N ILE A 89 -0.01 -11.87 -15.67
CA ILE A 89 0.36 -13.02 -16.52
C ILE A 89 0.33 -14.31 -15.69
N LEU A 90 0.89 -14.29 -14.48
CA LEU A 90 0.86 -15.45 -13.58
C LEU A 90 -0.58 -15.99 -13.38
N TRP A 91 -1.54 -15.11 -13.08
CA TRP A 91 -2.92 -15.53 -12.89
C TRP A 91 -3.63 -15.91 -14.20
N GLU A 92 -3.31 -15.25 -15.31
CA GLU A 92 -3.83 -15.62 -16.63
C GLU A 92 -3.40 -17.05 -17.02
N GLU A 93 -2.16 -17.44 -16.75
CA GLU A 93 -1.67 -18.80 -17.04
C GLU A 93 -2.21 -19.84 -16.05
N ILE A 94 -2.26 -19.54 -14.75
CA ILE A 94 -2.86 -20.43 -13.75
C ILE A 94 -4.30 -20.80 -14.12
N LEU A 95 -5.10 -19.84 -14.60
CA LEU A 95 -6.50 -20.06 -14.98
C LEU A 95 -6.68 -20.77 -16.33
N LYS A 96 -5.63 -20.88 -17.16
CA LYS A 96 -5.68 -21.65 -18.40
C LYS A 96 -5.38 -23.14 -18.16
N GLU A 97 -4.51 -23.43 -17.19
CA GLU A 97 -4.04 -24.79 -16.91
C GLU A 97 -4.80 -25.49 -15.76
N GLY A 98 -5.54 -24.74 -14.94
CA GLY A 98 -6.39 -25.28 -13.86
C GLY A 98 -7.82 -25.57 -14.30
#